data_AF-A0A259PTP6-F1
#
_entry.id   AF-A0A259PTP6-F1
#
_cell.length_a   1.000
_cell.length_b   1.000
_cell.length_c   1.000
_cell.angle_alpha   90.00
_cell.angle_beta   90.00
_cell.angle_gamma   90.00
#
_symmetry.space_group_name_H-M   'P 1'
#
loop_
_entity.id
_entity.type
_entity.pdbx_description
1 polymer ?
#
loop_
_entity_poly.entity_id
_entity_poly.type
_entity_poly.pdbx_seq_one_letter_code
_entity_poly.pdbx_strand_id
1 'polypeptide(L)'
;MLTKSDLMAWRQCPRMLWLHHHPPEPQTSASVPVDRRTLDGRLVGEYARRDVGEYLWPNTSGDPASDAAAALAELTAAAMLPAVEMPMVRDGLYARADALLPEAAGYVLRETKASTFPLKPDKATLSSPDEHHLDDVAVQAWVLEGAGLPLARAELNLLDNQWRYPGAGDYRGLFRQLDVTDAVQQRMHAVPQWLRLARDVIDGDMPDVRMGNQCTHPHPCPYAALCQRLEPPGPEHPLSLLPDTAGKALARKLAAKGYTSLLEPRPSELVGAQAALYRRIQQAHRTGRPILAPGADTFMQRLTYPRYYFDFEGIDLPVPRWVGLRPYEQVPFQWSCHIERAPGVFEHRAFLDLSGHDPSEPCIEEMLHAIDVGDGGPILVYYATYERGRIVELAKRHPAFEDRLKRLAARLVDLHPVVKEHFYHPAMEGSFSIKKVLPVIAPDLNYVELDEVQDGTGAQVAYLQSCFDAELTPRRKAELRRNLLAYCEQDTWAMVEIGYFLEGKGRPTELRPPSFQV
;
A
#
# COMPACT_ATOMS: atom_id res chain seq x y z
N MET A 1 11.94 -29.88 3.72
CA MET A 1 11.63 -29.35 5.07
C MET A 1 10.71 -28.16 4.88
N LEU A 2 9.66 -28.01 5.70
CA LEU A 2 8.81 -26.83 5.63
C LEU A 2 9.38 -25.69 6.47
N THR A 3 9.08 -24.45 6.11
CA THR A 3 9.48 -23.26 6.85
C THR A 3 8.29 -22.57 7.53
N LYS A 4 8.56 -21.64 8.45
CA LYS A 4 7.56 -20.71 8.99
C LYS A 4 6.77 -20.03 7.87
N SER A 5 7.47 -19.52 6.86
CA SER A 5 6.86 -18.83 5.72
C SER A 5 5.96 -19.74 4.90
N ASP A 6 6.30 -21.02 4.76
CA ASP A 6 5.42 -22.02 4.13
C ASP A 6 4.12 -22.20 4.92
N LEU A 7 4.19 -22.32 6.25
CA LEU A 7 3.00 -22.42 7.08
C LEU A 7 2.15 -21.15 7.00
N MET A 8 2.76 -19.96 6.99
CA MET A 8 2.02 -18.71 6.79
C MET A 8 1.37 -18.65 5.41
N ALA A 9 2.06 -19.13 4.36
CA ALA A 9 1.50 -19.23 3.02
C ALA A 9 0.29 -20.17 2.99
N TRP A 10 0.37 -21.31 3.66
CA TRP A 10 -0.73 -22.25 3.81
C TRP A 10 -1.93 -21.65 4.55
N ARG A 11 -1.66 -20.95 5.67
CA ARG A 11 -2.69 -20.25 6.47
C ARG A 11 -3.45 -19.21 5.66
N GLN A 12 -2.75 -18.53 4.73
CA GLN A 12 -3.40 -17.65 3.77
C GLN A 12 -4.17 -18.45 2.72
N CYS A 13 -3.51 -19.37 2.01
CA CYS A 13 -4.14 -20.17 0.97
C CYS A 13 -3.37 -21.48 0.73
N PRO A 14 -3.99 -22.67 0.86
CA PRO A 14 -3.28 -23.93 0.61
C PRO A 14 -2.82 -24.07 -0.85
N ARG A 15 -3.55 -23.48 -1.82
CA ARG A 15 -3.07 -23.43 -3.21
C ARG A 15 -1.79 -22.60 -3.36
N MET A 16 -1.63 -21.53 -2.57
CA MET A 16 -0.41 -20.72 -2.59
C MET A 16 0.79 -21.52 -2.07
N LEU A 17 0.62 -22.28 -0.99
CA LEU A 17 1.65 -23.22 -0.52
C LEU A 17 2.04 -24.19 -1.65
N TRP A 18 1.05 -24.84 -2.27
CA TRP A 18 1.31 -25.82 -3.32
C TRP A 18 2.13 -25.22 -4.48
N LEU A 19 1.76 -24.02 -4.93
CA LEU A 19 2.42 -23.30 -6.03
C LEU A 19 3.85 -22.82 -5.69
N HIS A 20 4.18 -22.57 -4.41
CA HIS A 20 5.57 -22.30 -4.01
C HIS A 20 6.47 -23.52 -4.24
N HIS A 21 5.95 -24.73 -4.03
CA HIS A 21 6.71 -25.99 -4.15
C HIS A 21 6.56 -26.65 -5.53
N HIS A 22 5.56 -26.24 -6.32
CA HIS A 22 5.31 -26.69 -7.69
C HIS A 22 5.14 -25.49 -8.62
N PRO A 23 6.21 -24.70 -8.84
CA PRO A 23 6.11 -23.50 -9.66
C PRO A 23 5.71 -23.87 -11.09
N PRO A 24 4.77 -23.14 -11.72
CA PRO A 24 4.50 -23.29 -13.15
C PRO A 24 5.79 -23.03 -13.95
N GLU A 25 5.91 -23.62 -15.14
CA GLU A 25 7.07 -23.41 -16.03
C GLU A 25 7.45 -21.91 -16.10
N PRO A 26 8.75 -21.58 -16.11
CA PRO A 26 9.21 -20.19 -16.01
C PRO A 26 8.64 -19.37 -17.16
N GLN A 27 7.67 -18.51 -16.85
CA GLN A 27 7.28 -17.43 -17.73
C GLN A 27 8.45 -16.46 -17.78
N THR A 28 8.83 -16.04 -18.99
CA THR A 28 9.95 -15.13 -19.27
C THR A 28 10.03 -14.03 -18.23
N SER A 29 11.19 -13.91 -17.60
CA SER A 29 11.50 -12.99 -16.52
C SER A 29 11.17 -11.55 -16.90
N ALA A 30 9.98 -11.09 -16.52
CA ALA A 30 9.84 -9.71 -16.11
C ALA A 30 10.72 -9.54 -14.86
N SER A 31 11.56 -8.52 -14.81
CA SER A 31 12.26 -8.15 -13.59
C SER A 31 11.22 -8.06 -12.47
N VAL A 32 11.37 -8.86 -11.42
CA VAL A 32 10.50 -8.77 -10.24
C VAL A 32 10.69 -7.35 -9.70
N PRO A 33 9.69 -6.47 -9.73
CA PRO A 33 9.84 -5.12 -9.23
C PRO A 33 10.27 -5.18 -7.77
N VAL A 34 11.18 -4.30 -7.35
CA VAL A 34 11.61 -4.23 -5.95
C VAL A 34 10.39 -3.88 -5.10
N ASP A 35 9.92 -4.84 -4.30
CA ASP A 35 8.76 -4.66 -3.44
C ASP A 35 9.09 -3.76 -2.24
N ARG A 36 8.41 -2.62 -2.15
CA ARG A 36 8.50 -1.65 -1.05
C ARG A 36 8.37 -2.32 0.32
N ARG A 37 7.49 -3.32 0.47
CA ARG A 37 7.28 -4.03 1.75
C ARG A 37 8.51 -4.84 2.16
N THR A 38 9.19 -5.44 1.19
CA THR A 38 10.41 -6.20 1.44
C THR A 38 11.56 -5.28 1.89
N LEU A 39 11.69 -4.10 1.25
CA LEU A 39 12.64 -3.08 1.68
C LEU A 39 12.37 -2.60 3.11
N ASP A 40 11.10 -2.31 3.41
CA ASP A 40 10.68 -1.88 4.75
C ASP A 40 10.94 -2.95 5.80
N GLY A 41 10.53 -4.20 5.54
CA GLY A 41 10.76 -5.32 6.45
C GLY A 41 12.24 -5.52 6.79
N ARG A 42 13.12 -5.45 5.78
CA ARG A 42 14.57 -5.54 5.99
C ARG A 42 15.11 -4.41 6.86
N LEU A 43 14.68 -3.17 6.59
CA LEU A 43 15.13 -1.99 7.33
C LEU A 43 14.64 -2.03 8.79
N VAL A 44 13.37 -2.36 9.01
CA VAL A 44 12.82 -2.48 10.36
C VAL A 44 13.51 -3.59 11.14
N GLY A 45 13.75 -4.76 10.52
CA GLY A 45 14.49 -5.86 11.15
C GLY A 45 15.92 -5.47 11.53
N GLU A 46 16.62 -4.69 10.69
CA GLU A 46 17.95 -4.16 11.02
C GLU A 46 17.93 -3.27 12.27
N TYR A 47 17.00 -2.33 12.36
CA TYR A 47 16.88 -1.45 13.53
C TYR A 47 16.40 -2.20 14.77
N ALA A 48 15.55 -3.21 14.64
CA ALA A 48 15.13 -4.04 15.75
C ALA A 48 16.30 -4.83 16.34
N ARG A 49 17.18 -5.40 15.50
CA ARG A 49 18.41 -6.06 15.97
C ARG A 49 19.35 -5.08 16.67
N ARG A 50 19.50 -3.86 16.15
CA ARG A 50 20.30 -2.81 16.82
C ARG A 50 19.77 -2.44 18.20
N ASP A 51 18.44 -2.43 18.37
CA ASP A 51 17.78 -2.12 19.65
C ASP A 51 18.04 -3.18 20.73
N VAL A 52 18.38 -4.42 20.35
CA VAL A 52 18.77 -5.49 21.28
C VAL A 52 20.12 -5.19 21.97
N GLY A 53 21.02 -4.47 21.30
CA GLY A 53 22.35 -4.16 21.83
C GLY A 53 23.36 -5.29 21.58
N GLU A 54 23.95 -5.83 22.65
CA GLU A 54 24.86 -6.97 22.55
C GLU A 54 24.05 -8.27 22.39
N TYR A 55 24.33 -9.03 21.34
CA TYR A 55 23.61 -10.24 21.01
C TYR A 55 24.48 -11.32 20.36
N LEU A 56 24.03 -12.56 20.51
CA LEU A 56 24.47 -13.70 19.73
C LEU A 56 23.78 -13.70 18.36
N TRP A 57 24.56 -13.89 17.29
CA TRP A 57 24.03 -14.10 15.95
C TRP A 57 24.70 -15.35 15.35
N PRO A 58 24.02 -16.52 15.40
CA PRO A 58 24.60 -17.78 14.94
C PRO A 58 24.91 -17.75 13.44
N ASN A 59 26.05 -18.34 13.06
CA ASN A 59 26.39 -18.56 11.66
C ASN A 59 25.52 -19.65 11.03
N THR A 60 25.21 -19.51 9.74
CA THR A 60 24.44 -20.50 8.97
C THR A 60 25.30 -21.16 7.90
N SER A 61 25.33 -22.48 7.88
CA SER A 61 25.97 -23.33 6.86
C SER A 61 25.07 -23.62 5.66
N GLY A 62 23.78 -23.33 5.78
CA GLY A 62 22.78 -23.56 4.73
C GLY A 62 22.02 -24.88 4.89
N ASP A 63 22.40 -25.74 5.85
CA ASP A 63 21.59 -26.88 6.29
C ASP A 63 20.76 -26.49 7.53
N PRO A 64 19.42 -26.37 7.43
CA PRO A 64 18.59 -25.86 8.52
C PRO A 64 18.67 -26.67 9.83
N ALA A 65 18.85 -27.99 9.74
CA ALA A 65 18.90 -28.87 10.90
C ALA A 65 20.23 -28.72 11.65
N SER A 66 21.36 -28.77 10.93
CA SER A 66 22.69 -28.53 11.47
C SER A 66 22.80 -27.12 12.06
N ASP A 67 22.29 -26.10 11.34
CA ASP A 67 22.35 -24.71 11.78
C ASP A 67 21.56 -24.50 13.08
N ALA A 68 20.36 -25.08 13.20
CA ALA A 68 19.56 -25.01 14.42
C ALA A 68 20.25 -25.70 15.62
N ALA A 69 20.85 -26.87 15.41
CA ALA A 69 21.53 -27.60 16.47
C ALA A 69 22.79 -26.86 16.96
N ALA A 70 23.59 -26.32 16.04
CA ALA A 70 24.78 -25.55 16.35
C ALA A 70 24.42 -24.25 17.10
N ALA A 71 23.43 -23.52 16.61
CA ALA A 71 22.94 -22.31 17.24
C ALA A 71 22.44 -22.56 18.67
N LEU A 72 21.67 -23.64 18.89
CA LEU A 72 21.17 -24.00 20.22
C LEU A 72 22.32 -24.31 21.21
N ALA A 73 23.35 -25.02 20.75
CA ALA A 73 24.53 -25.30 21.56
C ALA A 73 25.29 -24.02 21.93
N GLU A 74 25.43 -23.10 20.97
CA GLU A 74 26.06 -21.79 21.17
C GLU A 74 25.27 -20.93 22.17
N LEU A 75 23.95 -20.84 22.01
CA LEU A 75 23.06 -20.10 22.91
C LEU A 75 23.12 -20.64 24.34
N THR A 76 23.15 -21.96 24.50
CA THR A 76 23.23 -22.61 25.82
C THR A 76 24.58 -22.33 26.50
N ALA A 77 25.67 -22.26 25.73
CA ALA A 77 27.00 -21.92 26.24
C ALA A 77 27.13 -20.43 26.60
N ALA A 78 26.37 -19.57 25.94
CA ALA A 78 26.46 -18.11 26.04
C ALA A 78 25.83 -17.49 27.30
N ALA A 79 25.46 -18.29 28.31
CA ALA A 79 25.02 -17.82 29.64
C ALA A 79 23.99 -16.67 29.62
N MET A 80 22.82 -16.90 28.99
CA MET A 80 21.70 -15.94 28.96
C MET A 80 22.05 -14.63 28.23
N LEU A 81 22.83 -14.66 27.15
CA LEU A 81 22.90 -13.54 26.20
C LEU A 81 21.62 -13.46 25.34
N PRO A 82 21.19 -12.25 24.93
CA PRO A 82 20.24 -12.09 23.85
C PRO A 82 20.73 -12.77 22.58
N ALA A 83 19.83 -13.29 21.76
CA ALA A 83 20.15 -13.81 20.43
C ALA A 83 19.22 -13.22 19.38
N VAL A 84 19.71 -13.06 18.17
CA VAL A 84 18.92 -12.60 17.02
C VAL A 84 19.03 -13.58 15.87
N GLU A 85 18.01 -13.60 15.01
CA GLU A 85 17.97 -14.46 13.82
C GLU A 85 18.23 -15.94 14.15
N MET A 86 17.73 -16.39 15.32
CA MET A 86 18.05 -17.69 15.89
C MET A 86 17.36 -18.82 15.10
N PRO A 87 18.09 -19.71 14.40
CA PRO A 87 17.50 -20.81 13.66
C PRO A 87 17.05 -21.93 14.61
N MET A 88 15.96 -22.60 14.25
CA MET A 88 15.37 -23.66 15.06
C MET A 88 14.59 -24.64 14.19
N VAL A 89 14.59 -25.92 14.60
CA VAL A 89 13.87 -26.98 13.89
C VAL A 89 13.13 -27.84 14.89
N ARG A 90 11.88 -28.16 14.56
CA ARG A 90 11.08 -29.16 15.27
C ARG A 90 10.29 -29.97 14.26
N ASP A 91 10.34 -31.29 14.37
CA ASP A 91 9.55 -32.22 13.56
C ASP A 91 9.59 -31.94 12.05
N GLY A 92 10.71 -31.44 11.50
CA GLY A 92 10.84 -31.08 10.08
C GLY A 92 10.18 -29.75 9.65
N LEU A 93 9.90 -28.88 10.62
CA LEU A 93 9.54 -27.47 10.45
C LEU A 93 10.68 -26.57 10.91
N TYR A 94 11.15 -25.70 10.02
CA TYR A 94 12.17 -24.69 10.28
C TYR A 94 11.54 -23.34 10.59
N ALA A 95 12.03 -22.68 11.63
CA ALA A 95 11.72 -21.30 11.93
C ALA A 95 12.99 -20.53 12.28
N ARG A 96 12.85 -19.21 12.34
CA ARG A 96 13.91 -18.32 12.79
C ARG A 96 13.27 -17.23 13.65
N ALA A 97 13.73 -17.10 14.89
CA ALA A 97 13.28 -16.05 15.78
C ALA A 97 14.08 -14.78 15.55
N ASP A 98 13.37 -13.66 15.34
CA ASP A 98 13.98 -12.35 15.15
C ASP A 98 14.84 -11.98 16.37
N ALA A 99 14.30 -12.15 17.58
CA ALA A 99 15.06 -12.03 18.82
C ALA A 99 14.56 -12.97 19.93
N LEU A 100 15.52 -13.45 20.72
CA LEU A 100 15.32 -14.15 21.98
C LEU A 100 16.03 -13.36 23.08
N LEU A 101 15.27 -12.83 24.03
CA LEU A 101 15.83 -12.02 25.12
C LEU A 101 15.81 -12.80 26.43
N PRO A 102 16.94 -12.88 27.15
CA PRO A 102 17.01 -13.61 28.41
C PRO A 102 16.11 -12.98 29.48
N GLU A 103 15.37 -13.82 30.21
CA GLU A 103 14.56 -13.45 31.37
C GLU A 103 14.69 -14.53 32.45
N ALA A 104 14.32 -14.24 33.70
CA ALA A 104 14.56 -15.16 34.83
C ALA A 104 13.96 -16.57 34.63
N ALA A 105 12.89 -16.70 33.84
CA ALA A 105 12.18 -17.96 33.59
C ALA A 105 12.44 -18.57 32.20
N GLY A 106 13.39 -18.04 31.42
CA GLY A 106 13.68 -18.52 30.05
C GLY A 106 13.98 -17.36 29.11
N TYR A 107 13.36 -17.38 27.93
CA TYR A 107 13.51 -16.31 26.94
C TYR A 107 12.18 -15.62 26.62
N VAL A 108 12.24 -14.32 26.36
CA VAL A 108 11.19 -13.59 25.65
C VAL A 108 11.39 -13.82 24.16
N LEU A 109 10.44 -14.50 23.52
CA LEU A 109 10.38 -14.55 22.06
C LEU A 109 9.84 -13.22 21.55
N ARG A 110 10.60 -12.54 20.70
CA ARG A 110 10.21 -11.25 20.13
C ARG A 110 10.21 -11.32 18.60
N GLU A 111 9.04 -11.21 18.00
CA GLU A 111 8.86 -11.14 16.54
C GLU A 111 8.68 -9.68 16.11
N THR A 112 9.50 -9.21 15.17
CA THR A 112 9.45 -7.84 14.67
C THR A 112 8.58 -7.76 13.43
N LYS A 113 7.64 -6.79 13.40
CA LYS A 113 6.85 -6.51 12.19
C LYS A 113 7.02 -5.05 11.78
N ALA A 114 7.17 -4.83 10.47
CA ALA A 114 7.09 -3.50 9.85
C ALA A 114 5.62 -3.04 9.83
N SER A 115 5.10 -2.76 11.02
CA SER A 115 3.71 -2.43 11.29
C SER A 115 3.64 -1.60 12.56
N THR A 116 2.66 -0.71 12.64
CA THR A 116 2.54 0.20 13.79
C THR A 116 1.88 -0.48 14.98
N PHE A 117 2.26 -0.06 16.19
CA PHE A 117 1.62 -0.48 17.43
C PHE A 117 0.09 -0.24 17.38
N PRO A 118 -0.74 -1.25 17.67
CA PRO A 118 -2.17 -1.24 17.35
C PRO A 118 -2.95 -0.42 18.39
N LEU A 119 -3.14 0.87 18.10
CA LEU A 119 -3.96 1.78 18.91
C LEU A 119 -5.25 2.13 18.20
N LYS A 120 -6.34 2.22 18.97
CA LYS A 120 -7.63 2.78 18.56
C LYS A 120 -7.50 4.27 18.19
N PRO A 121 -8.55 4.88 17.58
CA PRO A 121 -8.51 6.29 17.20
C PRO A 121 -8.21 7.28 18.35
N ASP A 122 -8.47 6.90 19.60
CA ASP A 122 -8.14 7.67 20.80
C ASP A 122 -6.63 7.73 21.12
N LYS A 123 -5.81 6.95 20.41
CA LYS A 123 -4.35 6.85 20.60
C LYS A 123 -3.92 6.42 22.00
N ALA A 124 -4.83 5.83 22.78
CA ALA A 124 -4.58 5.40 24.14
C ALA A 124 -4.99 3.94 24.34
N THR A 125 -6.08 3.50 23.71
CA THR A 125 -6.62 2.16 23.87
C THR A 125 -6.03 1.21 22.84
N LEU A 126 -5.60 0.04 23.29
CA LEU A 126 -5.11 -1.04 22.41
C LEU A 126 -6.25 -1.56 21.50
N SER A 127 -5.96 -1.75 20.21
CA SER A 127 -6.80 -2.54 19.30
C SER A 127 -6.25 -3.97 19.17
N SER A 128 -7.07 -4.89 18.65
CA SER A 128 -6.63 -6.27 18.46
C SER A 128 -5.41 -6.32 17.52
N PRO A 129 -4.38 -7.13 17.83
CA PRO A 129 -3.31 -7.41 16.89
C PRO A 129 -3.83 -8.22 15.70
N ASP A 130 -3.11 -8.18 14.59
CA ASP A 130 -3.47 -8.96 13.41
C ASP A 130 -3.31 -10.46 13.67
N GLU A 131 -4.34 -11.24 13.35
CA GLU A 131 -4.39 -12.69 13.57
C GLU A 131 -3.21 -13.44 12.92
N HIS A 132 -2.78 -13.03 11.73
CA HIS A 132 -1.64 -13.66 11.04
C HIS A 132 -0.30 -13.39 11.73
N HIS A 133 -0.15 -12.29 12.48
CA HIS A 133 1.03 -12.05 13.32
C HIS A 133 1.04 -12.99 14.53
N LEU A 134 -0.13 -13.29 15.10
CA LEU A 134 -0.25 -14.24 16.20
C LEU A 134 0.04 -15.67 15.74
N ASP A 135 -0.46 -16.06 14.55
CA ASP A 135 -0.16 -17.37 13.95
C ASP A 135 1.34 -17.53 13.68
N ASP A 136 2.02 -16.48 13.21
CA ASP A 136 3.46 -16.45 12.96
C ASP A 136 4.25 -16.71 14.26
N VAL A 137 3.96 -15.95 15.32
CA VAL A 137 4.63 -16.10 16.63
C VAL A 137 4.31 -17.48 17.24
N ALA A 138 3.09 -17.98 17.08
CA ALA A 138 2.70 -19.30 17.59
C ALA A 138 3.46 -20.45 16.92
N VAL A 139 3.71 -20.35 15.61
CA VAL A 139 4.59 -21.32 14.92
C VAL A 139 5.99 -21.30 15.50
N GLN A 140 6.57 -20.13 15.73
CA GLN A 140 7.92 -20.00 16.29
C GLN A 140 8.00 -20.50 17.73
N ALA A 141 7.07 -20.10 18.59
CA ALA A 141 7.01 -20.53 19.98
C ALA A 141 6.88 -22.06 20.08
N TRP A 142 6.06 -22.68 19.22
CA TRP A 142 5.93 -24.12 19.16
C TRP A 142 7.23 -24.83 18.74
N VAL A 143 7.98 -24.25 17.80
CA VAL A 143 9.28 -24.80 17.40
C VAL A 143 10.31 -24.64 18.54
N LEU A 144 10.38 -23.48 19.19
CA LEU A 144 11.30 -23.19 20.30
C LEU A 144 11.11 -24.11 21.50
N GLU A 145 9.89 -24.23 22.01
CA GLU A 145 9.63 -25.06 23.17
C GLU A 145 9.92 -26.54 22.88
N GLY A 146 9.63 -27.00 21.66
CA GLY A 146 9.97 -28.38 21.26
C GLY A 146 11.45 -28.61 21.02
N ALA A 147 12.23 -27.56 20.78
CA ALA A 147 13.69 -27.60 20.75
C ALA A 147 14.32 -27.54 22.15
N GLY A 148 13.51 -27.47 23.21
CA GLY A 148 13.96 -27.44 24.60
C GLY A 148 14.33 -26.05 25.13
N LEU A 149 13.97 -24.98 24.41
CA LEU A 149 14.15 -23.60 24.87
C LEU A 149 12.89 -23.12 25.63
N PRO A 150 12.98 -22.89 26.96
CA PRO A 150 11.83 -22.40 27.73
C PRO A 150 11.54 -20.94 27.36
N LEU A 151 10.26 -20.65 27.12
CA LEU A 151 9.78 -19.29 26.87
C LEU A 151 9.10 -18.73 28.11
N ALA A 152 9.56 -17.56 28.55
CA ALA A 152 8.93 -16.81 29.63
C ALA A 152 7.65 -16.12 29.12
N ARG A 153 7.71 -15.56 27.91
CA ARG A 153 6.60 -14.87 27.23
C ARG A 153 6.90 -14.67 25.74
N ALA A 154 5.89 -14.25 24.99
CA ALA A 154 6.00 -13.92 23.58
C ALA A 154 5.47 -12.51 23.28
N GLU A 155 6.20 -11.75 22.48
CA GLU A 155 5.89 -10.36 22.14
C GLU A 155 5.94 -10.11 20.63
N LEU A 156 5.09 -9.20 20.18
CA LEU A 156 5.27 -8.48 18.91
C LEU A 156 6.06 -7.19 19.17
N ASN A 157 7.13 -6.97 18.40
CA ASN A 157 7.91 -5.75 18.39
C ASN A 157 7.48 -4.87 17.21
N LEU A 158 6.76 -3.80 17.52
CA LEU A 158 6.04 -2.97 16.54
C LEU A 158 6.54 -1.53 16.57
N LEU A 159 6.35 -0.80 15.48
CA LEU A 159 6.74 0.60 15.39
C LEU A 159 5.80 1.47 16.23
N ASP A 160 6.35 2.28 17.14
CA ASP A 160 5.55 3.22 17.92
C ASP A 160 5.14 4.43 17.06
N ASN A 161 3.89 4.45 16.61
CA ASN A 161 3.35 5.55 15.81
C ASN A 161 3.00 6.80 16.64
N GLN A 162 3.34 6.85 17.93
CA GLN A 162 3.33 8.06 18.76
C GLN A 162 4.75 8.62 18.99
N TRP A 163 5.79 7.80 18.83
CA TRP A 163 7.18 8.21 18.94
C TRP A 163 7.57 9.13 17.77
N ARG A 164 8.35 10.16 18.06
CA ARG A 164 8.88 11.10 17.06
C ARG A 164 10.40 11.05 17.08
N TYR A 165 11.00 10.97 15.90
CA TYR A 165 12.44 10.88 15.73
C TYR A 165 13.14 12.14 16.25
N PRO A 166 13.99 12.04 17.30
CA PRO A 166 14.66 13.19 17.88
C PRO A 166 15.83 13.70 17.02
N GLY A 167 16.31 12.92 16.05
CA GLY A 167 17.48 13.24 15.24
C GLY A 167 18.75 12.50 15.67
N ALA A 168 19.89 12.88 15.07
CA ALA A 168 21.23 12.39 15.41
C ALA A 168 21.42 10.84 15.37
N GLY A 169 20.56 10.12 14.65
CA GLY A 169 20.60 8.66 14.58
C GLY A 169 20.09 7.95 15.83
N ASP A 170 19.40 8.67 16.73
CA ASP A 170 18.84 8.09 17.95
C ASP A 170 17.43 7.52 17.70
N TYR A 171 17.34 6.20 17.65
CA TYR A 171 16.10 5.45 17.44
C TYR A 171 15.57 4.78 18.71
N ARG A 172 16.08 5.16 19.88
CA ARG A 172 15.55 4.62 21.15
C ARG A 172 14.09 5.01 21.29
N GLY A 173 13.24 4.02 21.53
CA GLY A 173 11.78 4.18 21.59
C GLY A 173 11.06 4.09 20.24
N LEU A 174 11.78 3.83 19.14
CA LEU A 174 11.16 3.54 17.84
C LEU A 174 10.21 2.33 17.92
N PHE A 175 10.57 1.35 18.75
CA PHE A 175 9.79 0.14 18.96
C PHE A 175 9.01 0.18 20.26
N ARG A 176 7.81 -0.42 20.22
CA ARG A 176 6.97 -0.70 21.37
C ARG A 176 6.51 -2.15 21.32
N GLN A 177 6.66 -2.84 22.43
CA GLN A 177 6.35 -4.26 22.53
C GLN A 177 4.90 -4.49 22.95
N LEU A 178 4.26 -5.45 22.30
CA LEU A 178 2.93 -5.95 22.64
C LEU A 178 3.07 -7.39 23.12
N ASP A 179 2.76 -7.63 24.39
CA ASP A 179 2.67 -8.98 24.93
C ASP A 179 1.49 -9.73 24.29
N VAL A 180 1.78 -10.89 23.71
CA VAL A 180 0.81 -11.75 23.03
C VAL A 180 0.82 -13.18 23.57
N THR A 181 1.38 -13.38 24.77
CA THR A 181 1.66 -14.72 25.33
C THR A 181 0.42 -15.59 25.40
N ASP A 182 -0.66 -15.13 26.00
CA ASP A 182 -1.90 -15.90 26.15
C ASP A 182 -2.51 -16.29 24.78
N ALA A 183 -2.48 -15.36 23.83
CA ALA A 183 -3.01 -15.55 22.49
C ALA A 183 -2.17 -16.56 21.68
N VAL A 184 -0.85 -16.53 21.87
CA VAL A 184 0.11 -17.45 21.28
C VAL A 184 -0.07 -18.85 21.86
N GLN A 185 -0.12 -18.99 23.19
CA GLN A 185 -0.31 -20.28 23.86
C GLN A 185 -1.58 -21.00 23.38
N GLN A 186 -2.69 -20.27 23.25
CA GLN A 186 -3.94 -20.84 22.71
C GLN A 186 -3.81 -21.36 21.28
N ARG A 187 -3.03 -20.67 20.43
CA ARG A 187 -2.84 -21.03 19.01
C ARG A 187 -1.82 -22.14 18.81
N MET A 188 -0.82 -22.27 19.68
CA MET A 188 0.23 -23.28 19.60
C MET A 188 -0.32 -24.72 19.51
N HIS A 189 -1.45 -25.00 20.15
CA HIS A 189 -2.11 -26.31 20.08
C HIS A 189 -2.54 -26.72 18.66
N ALA A 190 -2.78 -25.75 17.76
CA ALA A 190 -3.20 -26.00 16.38
C ALA A 190 -2.01 -26.20 15.42
N VAL A 191 -0.80 -25.74 15.78
CA VAL A 191 0.40 -25.78 14.92
C VAL A 191 0.73 -27.21 14.43
N PRO A 192 0.68 -28.27 15.26
CA PRO A 192 0.89 -29.64 14.76
C PRO A 192 -0.09 -30.05 13.67
N GLN A 193 -1.36 -29.62 13.76
CA GLN A 193 -2.36 -29.91 12.74
C GLN A 193 -2.08 -29.12 11.47
N TRP A 194 -1.71 -27.84 11.59
CA TRP A 194 -1.31 -27.01 10.45
C TRP A 194 -0.14 -27.62 9.69
N LEU A 195 0.90 -28.08 10.41
CA LEU A 195 2.06 -28.72 9.81
C LEU A 195 1.69 -30.00 9.06
N ARG A 196 0.80 -30.84 9.60
CA ARG A 196 0.32 -32.05 8.90
C ARG A 196 -0.45 -31.69 7.63
N LEU A 197 -1.44 -30.78 7.73
CA LEU A 197 -2.25 -30.38 6.58
C LEU A 197 -1.42 -29.67 5.50
N ALA A 198 -0.40 -28.90 5.88
CA ALA A 198 0.52 -28.28 4.93
C ALA A 198 1.35 -29.33 4.17
N ARG A 199 1.77 -30.42 4.85
CA ARG A 199 2.44 -31.56 4.19
C ARG A 199 1.53 -32.27 3.21
N ASP A 200 0.32 -32.60 3.64
CA ASP A 200 -0.68 -33.26 2.80
C ASP A 200 -0.96 -32.43 1.54
N VAL A 201 -0.98 -31.10 1.66
CA VAL A 201 -1.12 -30.20 0.51
C VAL A 201 0.05 -30.35 -0.45
N ILE A 202 1.30 -30.31 0.02
CA ILE A 202 2.48 -30.39 -0.87
C ILE A 202 2.59 -31.75 -1.54
N ASP A 203 2.27 -32.84 -0.83
CA ASP A 203 2.39 -34.20 -1.36
C ASP A 203 1.23 -34.57 -2.31
N GLY A 204 0.18 -33.74 -2.37
CA GLY A 204 -1.03 -33.99 -3.15
C GLY A 204 -1.17 -33.16 -4.43
N ASP A 205 -2.36 -33.25 -5.04
CA ASP A 205 -2.75 -32.41 -6.16
C ASP A 205 -2.99 -30.95 -5.75
N MET A 206 -2.88 -30.03 -6.70
CA MET A 206 -3.14 -28.61 -6.46
C MET A 206 -4.54 -28.41 -5.86
N PRO A 207 -4.66 -27.79 -4.65
CA PRO A 207 -5.95 -27.61 -4.00
C PRO A 207 -6.96 -26.81 -4.85
N ASP A 208 -8.22 -27.30 -4.89
CA ASP A 208 -9.32 -26.58 -5.53
C ASP A 208 -9.91 -25.49 -4.61
N VAL A 209 -9.30 -24.31 -4.65
CA VAL A 209 -9.70 -23.12 -3.86
C VAL A 209 -10.15 -22.02 -4.81
N ARG A 210 -11.38 -21.53 -4.64
CA ARG A 210 -11.88 -20.35 -5.35
C ARG A 210 -11.16 -19.09 -4.92
N MET A 211 -10.87 -18.19 -5.84
CA MET A 211 -10.36 -16.86 -5.54
C MET A 211 -11.28 -16.11 -4.57
N GLY A 212 -10.69 -15.30 -3.70
CA GLY A 212 -11.42 -14.60 -2.65
C GLY A 212 -10.52 -13.66 -1.86
N ASN A 213 -10.92 -13.34 -0.64
CA ASN A 213 -10.18 -12.42 0.23
C ASN A 213 -8.72 -12.85 0.48
N GLN A 214 -8.46 -14.16 0.47
CA GLN A 214 -7.12 -14.71 0.63
C GLN A 214 -6.15 -14.36 -0.51
N CYS A 215 -6.64 -13.87 -1.65
CA CYS A 215 -5.79 -13.42 -2.76
C CYS A 215 -5.13 -12.07 -2.48
N THR A 216 -5.63 -11.29 -1.53
CA THR A 216 -5.12 -9.95 -1.20
C THR A 216 -4.84 -9.76 0.29
N HIS A 217 -5.37 -10.62 1.16
CA HIS A 217 -5.25 -10.55 2.61
C HIS A 217 -4.65 -11.85 3.18
N PRO A 218 -3.69 -11.79 4.14
CA PRO A 218 -3.07 -10.56 4.69
C PRO A 218 -2.11 -9.87 3.71
N HIS A 219 -1.64 -10.58 2.68
CA HIS A 219 -0.73 -10.05 1.68
C HIS A 219 -1.23 -10.34 0.24
N PRO A 220 -0.87 -9.50 -0.76
CA PRO A 220 -1.10 -9.83 -2.17
C PRO A 220 -0.49 -11.19 -2.52
N CYS A 221 -1.31 -12.08 -3.08
CA CYS A 221 -0.86 -13.39 -3.52
C CYS A 221 -0.08 -13.26 -4.85
N PRO A 222 1.17 -13.76 -4.92
CA PRO A 222 1.97 -13.67 -6.15
C PRO A 222 1.38 -14.48 -7.31
N TYR A 223 0.48 -15.42 -7.04
CA TYR A 223 -0.18 -16.27 -8.03
C TYR A 223 -1.60 -15.84 -8.38
N ALA A 224 -2.05 -14.65 -7.95
CA ALA A 224 -3.41 -14.18 -8.21
C ALA A 224 -3.75 -14.17 -9.72
N ALA A 225 -2.81 -13.73 -10.56
CA ALA A 225 -2.98 -13.70 -12.02
C ALA A 225 -3.11 -15.12 -12.63
N LEU A 226 -2.38 -16.10 -12.11
CA LEU A 226 -2.52 -17.50 -12.52
C LEU A 226 -3.89 -18.04 -12.11
N CYS A 227 -4.27 -17.87 -10.86
CA CYS A 227 -5.56 -18.33 -10.35
C CYS A 227 -6.73 -17.71 -11.12
N GLN A 228 -6.62 -16.44 -11.52
CA GLN A 228 -7.64 -15.74 -12.29
C GLN A 228 -7.91 -16.39 -13.65
N ARG A 229 -6.88 -16.99 -14.29
CA ARG A 229 -7.03 -17.74 -15.55
C ARG A 229 -7.66 -19.12 -15.35
N LEU A 230 -7.59 -19.66 -14.14
CA LEU A 230 -8.16 -20.96 -13.78
C LEU A 230 -9.61 -20.84 -13.30
N GLU A 231 -10.08 -19.64 -12.94
CA GLU A 231 -11.49 -19.42 -12.62
C GLU A 231 -12.36 -19.54 -13.89
N PRO A 232 -13.54 -20.17 -13.80
CA PRO A 232 -14.51 -20.16 -14.87
C PRO A 232 -14.92 -18.72 -15.15
N PRO A 233 -15.30 -18.41 -16.40
CA PRO A 233 -15.76 -17.07 -16.74
C PRO A 233 -16.95 -16.70 -15.85
N GLY A 234 -16.82 -15.55 -15.16
CA GLY A 234 -17.90 -14.98 -14.37
C GLY A 234 -19.03 -14.44 -15.26
N PRO A 235 -20.16 -14.01 -14.67
CA PRO A 235 -21.19 -13.31 -15.42
C PRO A 235 -20.60 -12.02 -16.03
N GLU A 236 -21.01 -11.68 -17.26
CA GLU A 236 -20.51 -10.51 -18.00
C GLU A 236 -20.73 -9.19 -17.24
N HIS A 237 -21.84 -9.09 -16.50
CA HIS A 237 -22.17 -7.91 -15.69
C HIS A 237 -22.32 -8.30 -14.21
N PRO A 238 -21.24 -8.62 -13.49
CA PRO A 238 -21.35 -9.11 -12.12
C PRO A 238 -21.90 -8.04 -11.18
N LEU A 239 -22.57 -8.47 -10.10
CA LEU A 239 -23.03 -7.55 -9.05
C LEU A 239 -21.87 -6.79 -8.37
N SER A 240 -20.63 -7.27 -8.50
CA SER A 240 -19.43 -6.57 -8.02
C SER A 240 -19.17 -5.24 -8.74
N LEU A 241 -19.84 -4.95 -9.86
CA LEU A 241 -19.81 -3.64 -10.52
C LEU A 241 -20.44 -2.52 -9.67
N LEU A 242 -21.22 -2.85 -8.63
CA LEU A 242 -21.73 -1.84 -7.70
C LEU A 242 -20.59 -1.27 -6.84
N PRO A 243 -20.36 0.06 -6.88
CA PRO A 243 -19.21 0.71 -6.24
C PRO A 243 -19.42 0.92 -4.74
N ASP A 244 -18.30 1.16 -4.04
CA ASP A 244 -18.21 1.46 -2.61
C ASP A 244 -18.82 0.42 -1.66
N THR A 245 -18.55 0.59 -0.37
CA THR A 245 -19.10 -0.26 0.70
C THR A 245 -20.63 -0.38 0.63
N ALA A 246 -21.34 0.70 0.32
CA ALA A 246 -22.79 0.68 0.19
C ALA A 246 -23.27 -0.15 -1.02
N GLY A 247 -22.61 -0.04 -2.17
CA GLY A 247 -22.95 -0.82 -3.36
C GLY A 247 -22.58 -2.29 -3.19
N LYS A 248 -21.44 -2.60 -2.57
CA LYS A 248 -21.09 -3.99 -2.21
C LYS A 248 -22.09 -4.59 -1.23
N ALA A 249 -22.60 -3.82 -0.27
CA ALA A 249 -23.66 -4.27 0.61
C ALA A 249 -24.98 -4.55 -0.14
N LEU A 250 -25.35 -3.70 -1.10
CA LEU A 250 -26.50 -3.94 -1.98
C LEU A 250 -26.29 -5.17 -2.86
N ALA A 251 -25.10 -5.36 -3.45
CA ALA A 251 -24.73 -6.53 -4.24
C ALA A 251 -24.97 -7.83 -3.46
N ARG A 252 -24.55 -7.90 -2.19
CA ARG A 252 -24.81 -9.06 -1.32
C ARG A 252 -26.31 -9.31 -1.11
N LYS A 253 -27.11 -8.25 -0.92
CA LYS A 253 -28.57 -8.38 -0.79
C LYS A 253 -29.23 -8.87 -2.07
N LEU A 254 -28.76 -8.41 -3.23
CA LEU A 254 -29.26 -8.86 -4.53
C LEU A 254 -28.85 -10.32 -4.81
N ALA A 255 -27.62 -10.70 -4.49
CA ALA A 255 -27.15 -12.08 -4.58
C ALA A 255 -27.97 -13.02 -3.69
N ALA A 256 -28.35 -12.59 -2.48
CA ALA A 256 -29.22 -13.35 -1.59
C ALA A 256 -30.65 -13.56 -2.15
N LYS A 257 -31.07 -12.75 -3.13
CA LYS A 257 -32.32 -12.96 -3.89
C LYS A 257 -32.15 -13.89 -5.11
N GLY A 258 -30.96 -14.40 -5.34
CA GLY A 258 -30.63 -15.27 -6.48
C GLY A 258 -30.12 -14.52 -7.72
N TYR A 259 -29.90 -13.20 -7.64
CA TYR A 259 -29.33 -12.47 -8.78
C TYR A 259 -27.83 -12.73 -8.93
N THR A 260 -27.39 -12.96 -10.16
CA THR A 260 -25.98 -13.16 -10.52
C THR A 260 -25.44 -12.00 -11.35
N SER A 261 -26.33 -11.27 -12.03
CA SER A 261 -25.99 -10.16 -12.91
C SER A 261 -26.64 -8.85 -12.46
N LEU A 262 -25.92 -7.73 -12.65
CA LEU A 262 -26.42 -6.37 -12.44
C LEU A 262 -27.63 -6.05 -13.32
N LEU A 263 -27.83 -6.76 -14.43
CA LEU A 263 -28.92 -6.49 -15.37
C LEU A 263 -30.27 -7.12 -14.95
N GLU A 264 -30.26 -8.09 -14.04
CA GLU A 264 -31.44 -8.85 -13.62
C GLU A 264 -32.38 -8.08 -12.65
N PRO A 265 -31.89 -7.34 -11.64
CA PRO A 265 -32.75 -6.56 -10.76
C PRO A 265 -33.48 -5.45 -11.50
N ARG A 266 -34.73 -5.17 -11.10
CA ARG A 266 -35.45 -3.98 -11.60
C ARG A 266 -34.77 -2.69 -11.09
N PRO A 267 -34.84 -1.56 -11.84
CA PRO A 267 -34.28 -0.29 -11.38
C PRO A 267 -34.79 0.18 -10.00
N SER A 268 -36.02 -0.20 -9.63
CA SER A 268 -36.61 0.07 -8.31
C SER A 268 -35.95 -0.70 -7.16
N GLU A 269 -35.21 -1.76 -7.45
CA GLU A 269 -34.47 -2.58 -6.47
C GLU A 269 -33.04 -2.07 -6.25
N LEU A 270 -32.56 -1.20 -7.14
CA LEU A 270 -31.34 -0.42 -6.95
C LEU A 270 -31.65 0.77 -6.04
N VAL A 271 -31.52 0.54 -4.74
CA VAL A 271 -31.95 1.45 -3.65
C VAL A 271 -30.78 2.00 -2.83
N GLY A 272 -31.07 2.99 -1.98
CA GLY A 272 -30.11 3.64 -1.10
C GLY A 272 -29.74 5.05 -1.56
N ALA A 273 -28.87 5.72 -0.80
CA ALA A 273 -28.46 7.10 -1.08
C ALA A 273 -27.86 7.29 -2.48
N GLN A 274 -27.20 6.25 -3.02
CA GLN A 274 -26.56 6.26 -4.34
C GLN A 274 -27.40 5.52 -5.41
N ALA A 275 -28.73 5.41 -5.23
CA ALA A 275 -29.60 4.70 -6.18
C ALA A 275 -29.50 5.24 -7.61
N ALA A 276 -29.36 6.55 -7.79
CA ALA A 276 -29.19 7.18 -9.11
C ALA A 276 -27.92 6.70 -9.82
N LEU A 277 -26.81 6.61 -9.08
CA LEU A 277 -25.55 6.06 -9.58
C LEU A 277 -25.70 4.60 -10.00
N TYR A 278 -26.27 3.76 -9.13
CA TYR A 278 -26.44 2.32 -9.43
C TYR A 278 -27.30 2.09 -10.68
N ARG A 279 -28.36 2.87 -10.86
CA ARG A 279 -29.21 2.82 -12.06
C ARG A 279 -28.46 3.27 -13.30
N ARG A 280 -27.58 4.27 -13.20
CA ARG A 280 -26.72 4.69 -14.31
C ARG A 280 -25.76 3.59 -14.72
N ILE A 281 -25.10 2.95 -13.75
CA ILE A 281 -24.19 1.83 -14.00
C ILE A 281 -24.96 0.70 -14.70
N GLN A 282 -26.12 0.30 -14.17
CA GLN A 282 -26.96 -0.71 -14.80
C GLN A 282 -27.35 -0.31 -16.23
N GLN A 283 -27.77 0.94 -16.45
CA GLN A 283 -28.18 1.42 -17.76
C GLN A 283 -27.03 1.42 -18.77
N ALA A 284 -25.85 1.86 -18.37
CA ALA A 284 -24.67 1.89 -19.24
C ALA A 284 -24.27 0.47 -19.65
N HIS A 285 -24.28 -0.48 -18.72
CA HIS A 285 -24.03 -1.89 -19.01
C HIS A 285 -25.11 -2.49 -19.91
N ARG A 286 -26.38 -2.13 -19.71
CA ARG A 286 -27.50 -2.60 -20.56
C ARG A 286 -27.41 -2.09 -22.00
N THR A 287 -26.89 -0.88 -22.22
CA THR A 287 -26.80 -0.27 -23.57
C THR A 287 -25.44 -0.40 -24.23
N GLY A 288 -24.40 -0.77 -23.46
CA GLY A 288 -23.01 -0.75 -23.90
C GLY A 288 -22.46 0.65 -24.19
N ARG A 289 -23.10 1.72 -23.69
CA ARG A 289 -22.75 3.12 -24.02
C ARG A 289 -22.38 3.94 -22.78
N PRO A 290 -21.49 4.93 -22.91
CA PRO A 290 -21.27 5.92 -21.86
C PRO A 290 -22.55 6.69 -21.54
N ILE A 291 -22.68 7.09 -20.28
CA ILE A 291 -23.73 7.99 -19.82
C ILE A 291 -23.06 9.19 -19.16
N LEU A 292 -23.27 10.36 -19.74
CA LEU A 292 -22.99 11.67 -19.13
C LEU A 292 -24.34 12.30 -18.75
N ALA A 293 -24.64 12.32 -17.46
CA ALA A 293 -25.82 12.97 -16.91
C ALA A 293 -25.61 14.49 -16.87
N PRO A 294 -26.67 15.30 -17.04
CA PRO A 294 -26.59 16.76 -16.97
C PRO A 294 -26.00 17.27 -15.66
N GLY A 295 -25.37 18.45 -15.67
CA GLY A 295 -24.93 19.18 -14.47
C GLY A 295 -23.42 19.24 -14.26
N ALA A 296 -22.65 18.33 -14.87
CA ALA A 296 -21.18 18.37 -14.84
C ALA A 296 -20.61 19.67 -15.40
N ASP A 297 -21.18 20.12 -16.52
CA ASP A 297 -20.84 21.35 -17.21
C ASP A 297 -21.10 22.58 -16.34
N THR A 298 -22.25 22.62 -15.69
CA THR A 298 -22.65 23.69 -14.78
C THR A 298 -21.72 23.77 -13.57
N PHE A 299 -21.28 22.64 -13.04
CA PHE A 299 -20.29 22.62 -11.96
C PHE A 299 -18.98 23.26 -12.40
N MET A 300 -18.43 22.79 -13.53
CA MET A 300 -17.15 23.27 -14.02
C MET A 300 -17.18 24.74 -14.45
N GLN A 301 -18.25 25.20 -15.10
CA GLN A 301 -18.40 26.61 -15.51
C GLN A 301 -18.44 27.60 -14.35
N ARG A 302 -18.76 27.16 -13.12
CA ARG A 302 -18.71 28.01 -11.91
C ARG A 302 -17.29 28.23 -11.39
N LEU A 303 -16.34 27.41 -11.81
CA LEU A 303 -14.95 27.49 -11.40
C LEU A 303 -14.26 28.62 -12.16
N THR A 304 -13.83 29.65 -11.43
CA THR A 304 -13.14 30.82 -11.98
C THR A 304 -11.70 30.50 -12.38
N TYR A 305 -11.14 31.34 -13.25
CA TYR A 305 -9.72 31.31 -13.61
C TYR A 305 -8.90 32.20 -12.66
N PRO A 306 -7.62 31.87 -12.41
CA PRO A 306 -6.92 30.69 -12.90
C PRO A 306 -7.36 29.40 -12.18
N ARG A 307 -7.29 28.27 -12.88
CA ARG A 307 -7.56 26.93 -12.33
C ARG A 307 -6.26 26.17 -12.15
N TYR A 308 -6.06 25.58 -10.98
CA TYR A 308 -4.85 24.85 -10.63
C TYR A 308 -5.15 23.36 -10.55
N TYR A 309 -4.69 22.56 -11.51
CA TYR A 309 -4.80 21.09 -11.45
C TYR A 309 -3.55 20.58 -10.75
N PHE A 310 -3.70 19.98 -9.57
CA PHE A 310 -2.59 19.76 -8.64
C PHE A 310 -2.55 18.32 -8.12
N ASP A 311 -1.35 17.79 -7.95
CA ASP A 311 -1.12 16.43 -7.43
C ASP A 311 0.18 16.34 -6.61
N PHE A 312 0.19 15.53 -5.55
CA PHE A 312 1.35 15.28 -4.69
C PHE A 312 1.83 13.83 -4.81
N GLU A 313 3.15 13.67 -4.83
CA GLU A 313 3.80 12.40 -4.56
C GLU A 313 4.52 12.42 -3.21
N GLY A 314 4.32 11.35 -2.43
CA GLY A 314 4.71 11.30 -1.03
C GLY A 314 5.36 9.98 -0.62
N ILE A 315 6.16 10.03 0.44
CA ILE A 315 6.84 8.90 1.05
C ILE A 315 6.43 8.75 2.51
N ASP A 316 6.24 7.52 2.96
CA ASP A 316 5.98 7.15 4.34
C ASP A 316 6.98 6.08 4.82
N LEU A 317 7.98 6.51 5.56
CA LEU A 317 9.05 5.62 6.00
C LEU A 317 8.68 4.90 7.30
N PRO A 318 8.86 3.57 7.41
CA PRO A 318 8.70 2.87 8.69
C PRO A 318 9.70 3.35 9.74
N VAL A 319 10.91 3.66 9.30
CA VAL A 319 11.98 4.25 10.12
C VAL A 319 12.17 5.70 9.68
N PRO A 320 11.69 6.68 10.46
CA PRO A 320 11.74 8.09 10.06
C PRO A 320 13.19 8.59 9.92
N ARG A 321 13.44 9.44 8.92
CA ARG A 321 14.77 10.01 8.66
C ARG A 321 14.91 11.48 9.05
N TRP A 322 13.79 12.19 9.20
CA TRP A 322 13.78 13.64 9.45
C TRP A 322 13.19 13.96 10.82
N VAL A 323 13.79 14.95 11.49
CA VAL A 323 13.47 15.29 12.88
C VAL A 323 11.99 15.60 13.05
N GLY A 324 11.41 15.07 14.12
CA GLY A 324 10.03 15.28 14.49
C GLY A 324 9.05 14.36 13.78
N LEU A 325 9.46 13.53 12.82
CA LEU A 325 8.56 12.57 12.17
C LEU A 325 8.37 11.28 12.97
N ARG A 326 7.19 10.68 12.83
CA ARG A 326 6.88 9.34 13.35
C ARG A 326 6.85 8.28 12.25
N PRO A 327 6.90 6.98 12.59
CA PRO A 327 6.75 5.89 11.63
C PRO A 327 5.51 6.05 10.74
N TYR A 328 5.70 5.87 9.44
CA TYR A 328 4.70 6.01 8.37
C TYR A 328 3.98 7.39 8.34
N GLU A 329 4.59 8.43 8.88
CA GLU A 329 4.14 9.80 8.61
C GLU A 329 4.49 10.17 7.16
N GLN A 330 3.50 10.68 6.44
CA GLN A 330 3.59 11.00 5.02
C GLN A 330 4.34 12.32 4.80
N VAL A 331 5.27 12.33 3.85
CA VAL A 331 6.06 13.50 3.49
C VAL A 331 6.03 13.68 1.98
N PRO A 332 5.48 14.79 1.46
CA PRO A 332 5.55 15.10 0.04
C PRO A 332 6.98 15.41 -0.40
N PHE A 333 7.48 14.67 -1.38
CA PHE A 333 8.79 14.92 -1.99
C PHE A 333 8.68 15.49 -3.42
N GLN A 334 7.47 15.47 -3.98
CA GLN A 334 7.18 15.92 -5.32
C GLN A 334 5.75 16.44 -5.43
N TRP A 335 5.54 17.38 -6.34
CA TRP A 335 4.21 17.73 -6.82
C TRP A 335 4.26 18.22 -8.28
N SER A 336 3.12 18.17 -8.94
CA SER A 336 2.91 18.76 -10.26
C SER A 336 1.71 19.70 -10.24
N CYS A 337 1.75 20.74 -11.06
CA CYS A 337 0.65 21.67 -11.23
C CYS A 337 0.52 22.15 -12.68
N HIS A 338 -0.61 21.84 -13.31
CA HIS A 338 -1.05 22.52 -14.53
C HIS A 338 -1.92 23.72 -14.16
N ILE A 339 -1.56 24.91 -14.63
CA ILE A 339 -2.22 26.16 -14.32
C ILE A 339 -2.92 26.68 -15.57
N GLU A 340 -4.24 26.59 -15.60
CA GLU A 340 -5.06 27.17 -16.67
C GLU A 340 -5.31 28.64 -16.32
N ARG A 341 -4.55 29.56 -16.95
CA ARG A 341 -4.64 31.00 -16.68
C ARG A 341 -5.92 31.63 -17.25
N ALA A 342 -6.34 31.10 -18.39
CA ALA A 342 -7.56 31.44 -19.12
C ALA A 342 -7.94 30.20 -19.96
N PRO A 343 -9.17 30.11 -20.51
CA PRO A 343 -9.57 28.96 -21.32
C PRO A 343 -8.52 28.58 -22.37
N GLY A 344 -7.94 27.39 -22.25
CA GLY A 344 -6.93 26.87 -23.19
C GLY A 344 -5.50 27.42 -23.02
N VAL A 345 -5.27 28.36 -22.11
CA VAL A 345 -3.95 28.97 -21.85
C VAL A 345 -3.34 28.32 -20.62
N PHE A 346 -2.39 27.41 -20.80
CA PHE A 346 -1.76 26.68 -19.70
C PHE A 346 -0.30 27.05 -19.48
N GLU A 347 0.10 26.86 -18.23
CA GLU A 347 1.47 26.86 -17.74
C GLU A 347 1.65 25.60 -16.89
N HIS A 348 2.84 25.00 -16.90
CA HIS A 348 3.17 23.86 -16.04
C HIS A 348 4.25 24.25 -15.02
N ARG A 349 4.07 23.81 -13.78
CA ARG A 349 5.04 23.92 -12.69
C ARG A 349 5.16 22.57 -11.99
N ALA A 350 6.34 22.27 -11.46
CA ALA A 350 6.59 21.05 -10.71
C ALA A 350 7.71 21.25 -9.70
N PHE A 351 7.68 20.43 -8.65
CA PHE A 351 8.73 20.31 -7.64
C PHE A 351 9.14 18.85 -7.51
N LEU A 352 10.44 18.61 -7.33
CA LEU A 352 10.98 17.29 -7.00
C LEU A 352 12.27 17.46 -6.22
N ASP A 353 12.31 16.94 -5.00
CA ASP A 353 13.52 16.85 -4.19
C ASP A 353 14.08 15.42 -4.23
N LEU A 354 15.35 15.25 -4.60
CA LEU A 354 16.08 13.98 -4.57
C LEU A 354 17.39 14.10 -3.76
N SER A 355 17.44 15.05 -2.82
CA SER A 355 18.63 15.35 -2.03
C SER A 355 18.83 14.39 -0.86
N GLY A 356 17.74 13.80 -0.35
CA GLY A 356 17.71 13.00 0.87
C GLY A 356 17.54 13.80 2.16
N HIS A 357 17.58 15.14 2.09
CA HIS A 357 17.18 16.03 3.19
C HIS A 357 15.66 16.08 3.33
N ASP A 358 15.16 16.75 4.39
CA ASP A 358 13.71 16.92 4.57
C ASP A 358 13.17 17.83 3.46
N PRO A 359 12.31 17.33 2.55
CA PRO A 359 11.84 18.10 1.41
C PRO A 359 10.74 19.10 1.78
N SER A 360 10.23 19.08 3.02
CA SER A 360 8.98 19.74 3.39
C SER A 360 9.00 21.25 3.18
N GLU A 361 10.07 21.94 3.58
CA GLU A 361 10.17 23.39 3.44
C GLU A 361 10.33 23.84 1.97
N PRO A 362 11.30 23.30 1.18
CA PRO A 362 11.37 23.59 -0.25
C PRO A 362 10.08 23.25 -1.02
N CYS A 363 9.41 22.15 -0.62
CA CYS A 363 8.13 21.74 -1.19
C CYS A 363 7.05 22.82 -0.99
N ILE A 364 6.95 23.37 0.23
CA ILE A 364 6.01 24.44 0.56
C ILE A 364 6.35 25.72 -0.20
N GLU A 365 7.63 26.12 -0.22
CA GLU A 365 8.07 27.36 -0.86
C GLU A 365 7.75 27.37 -2.34
N GLU A 366 8.14 26.32 -3.06
CA GLU A 366 7.86 26.20 -4.49
C GLU A 366 6.36 26.11 -4.77
N MET A 367 5.58 25.45 -3.91
CA MET A 367 4.12 25.41 -4.06
C MET A 367 3.50 26.81 -3.91
N LEU A 368 3.98 27.61 -2.95
CA LEU A 368 3.53 28.99 -2.73
C LEU A 368 4.03 29.96 -3.82
N HIS A 369 5.09 29.61 -4.54
CA HIS A 369 5.53 30.33 -5.72
C HIS A 369 4.66 30.01 -6.94
N ALA A 370 4.23 28.75 -7.09
CA ALA A 370 3.39 28.32 -8.21
C ALA A 370 1.93 28.74 -8.08
N ILE A 371 1.37 28.69 -6.86
CA ILE A 371 -0.04 28.97 -6.58
C ILE A 371 -0.15 30.30 -5.82
N ASP A 372 -0.72 31.30 -6.49
CA ASP A 372 -0.97 32.60 -5.86
C ASP A 372 -2.06 32.43 -4.81
N VAL A 373 -1.71 32.63 -3.54
CA VAL A 373 -2.63 32.49 -2.41
C VAL A 373 -3.78 33.51 -2.47
N GLY A 374 -3.59 34.66 -3.12
CA GLY A 374 -4.49 35.80 -3.12
C GLY A 374 -5.48 35.87 -4.29
N ASP A 375 -5.31 35.07 -5.34
CA ASP A 375 -6.13 35.18 -6.55
C ASP A 375 -7.52 34.49 -6.44
N GLY A 376 -7.71 33.63 -5.44
CA GLY A 376 -8.95 32.90 -5.20
C GLY A 376 -9.24 31.76 -6.20
N GLY A 377 -8.33 31.42 -7.11
CA GLY A 377 -8.52 30.36 -8.10
C GLY A 377 -8.73 28.96 -7.48
N PRO A 378 -9.61 28.11 -7.99
CA PRO A 378 -9.82 26.77 -7.45
C PRO A 378 -8.61 25.86 -7.70
N ILE A 379 -8.31 25.00 -6.73
CA ILE A 379 -7.27 23.97 -6.84
C ILE A 379 -7.94 22.62 -7.05
N LEU A 380 -8.03 22.20 -8.31
CA LEU A 380 -8.63 20.94 -8.72
C LEU A 380 -7.68 19.79 -8.44
N VAL A 381 -8.19 18.80 -7.74
CA VAL A 381 -7.49 17.56 -7.41
C VAL A 381 -8.41 16.38 -7.68
N TYR A 382 -7.85 15.18 -7.77
CA TYR A 382 -8.63 13.95 -7.95
C TYR A 382 -8.50 13.08 -6.70
N TYR A 383 -9.49 13.12 -5.81
CA TYR A 383 -9.47 12.53 -4.46
C TYR A 383 -8.84 13.43 -3.37
N ALA A 384 -9.49 14.56 -3.08
CA ALA A 384 -8.96 15.66 -2.26
C ALA A 384 -8.60 15.33 -0.81
N THR A 385 -8.96 14.14 -0.31
CA THR A 385 -8.63 13.72 1.07
C THR A 385 -7.12 13.63 1.25
N TYR A 386 -6.41 13.13 0.25
CA TYR A 386 -4.96 12.97 0.31
C TYR A 386 -4.24 14.33 0.29
N GLU A 387 -4.49 15.16 -0.73
CA GLU A 387 -3.81 16.47 -0.88
C GLU A 387 -4.13 17.40 0.29
N ARG A 388 -5.39 17.42 0.74
CA ARG A 388 -5.78 18.18 1.93
C ARG A 388 -5.03 17.69 3.16
N GLY A 389 -4.88 16.38 3.32
CA GLY A 389 -4.11 15.76 4.40
C GLY A 389 -2.66 16.24 4.39
N ARG A 390 -1.99 16.15 3.23
CA ARG A 390 -0.61 16.60 3.04
C ARG A 390 -0.43 18.08 3.37
N ILE A 391 -1.29 18.96 2.86
CA ILE A 391 -1.22 20.41 3.14
C ILE A 391 -1.40 20.70 4.63
N VAL A 392 -2.35 20.04 5.29
CA VAL A 392 -2.60 20.24 6.72
C VAL A 392 -1.45 19.70 7.58
N GLU A 393 -0.84 18.58 7.21
CA GLU A 393 0.32 18.02 7.88
C GLU A 393 1.56 18.92 7.73
N LEU A 394 1.82 19.42 6.52
CA LEU A 394 2.86 20.42 6.26
C LEU A 394 2.64 21.69 7.10
N ALA A 395 1.40 22.19 7.17
CA ALA A 395 1.05 23.36 7.97
C ALA A 395 1.31 23.18 9.47
N LYS A 396 1.08 21.98 9.99
CA LYS A 396 1.37 21.65 11.40
C LYS A 396 2.87 21.56 11.67
N ARG A 397 3.65 20.99 10.74
CA ARG A 397 5.11 20.83 10.89
C ARG A 397 5.86 22.14 10.67
N HIS A 398 5.32 23.06 9.85
CA HIS A 398 5.94 24.35 9.56
C HIS A 398 4.98 25.53 9.85
N PRO A 399 4.81 25.92 11.14
CA PRO A 399 3.84 26.94 11.55
C PRO A 399 3.99 28.29 10.86
N ALA A 400 5.20 28.65 10.40
CA ALA A 400 5.45 29.89 9.64
C ALA A 400 4.69 29.96 8.30
N PHE A 401 4.23 28.83 7.76
CA PHE A 401 3.46 28.74 6.53
C PHE A 401 1.99 28.40 6.76
N GLU A 402 1.58 28.16 8.02
CA GLU A 402 0.28 27.57 8.36
C GLU A 402 -0.90 28.33 7.74
N ASP A 403 -0.93 29.65 7.89
CA ASP A 403 -2.02 30.48 7.37
C ASP A 403 -2.14 30.43 5.85
N ARG A 404 -1.00 30.42 5.14
CA ARG A 404 -0.96 30.34 3.68
C ARG A 404 -1.43 28.96 3.21
N LEU A 405 -0.95 27.90 3.83
CA LEU A 405 -1.31 26.52 3.51
C LEU A 405 -2.79 26.24 3.79
N LYS A 406 -3.34 26.73 4.90
CA LYS A 406 -4.78 26.62 5.20
C LYS A 406 -5.64 27.30 4.13
N ARG A 407 -5.20 28.44 3.59
CA ARG A 407 -5.91 29.11 2.49
C ARG A 407 -5.88 28.29 1.20
N LEU A 408 -4.76 27.65 0.87
CA LEU A 408 -4.70 26.71 -0.26
C LEU A 408 -5.62 25.52 -0.04
N ALA A 409 -5.57 24.88 1.13
CA ALA A 409 -6.44 23.75 1.47
C ALA A 409 -7.92 24.12 1.35
N ALA A 410 -8.33 25.33 1.75
CA ALA A 410 -9.71 25.80 1.64
C ALA A 410 -10.20 25.92 0.18
N ARG A 411 -9.30 26.05 -0.79
CA ARG A 411 -9.58 26.18 -2.23
C ARG A 411 -9.61 24.86 -2.99
N LEU A 412 -9.31 23.74 -2.33
CA LEU A 412 -9.32 22.42 -2.96
C LEU A 412 -10.73 22.03 -3.42
N VAL A 413 -10.84 21.66 -4.70
CA VAL A 413 -12.05 21.19 -5.37
C VAL A 413 -11.79 19.77 -5.88
N ASP A 414 -12.61 18.82 -5.44
CA ASP A 414 -12.45 17.41 -5.82
C ASP A 414 -13.24 17.08 -7.09
N LEU A 415 -12.55 16.62 -8.14
CA LEU A 415 -13.19 16.18 -9.38
C LEU A 415 -13.82 14.78 -9.27
N HIS A 416 -13.35 13.92 -8.37
CA HIS A 416 -13.81 12.54 -8.26
C HIS A 416 -15.32 12.43 -7.95
N PRO A 417 -15.89 13.18 -6.96
CA PRO A 417 -17.33 13.20 -6.72
C PRO A 417 -18.14 13.66 -7.93
N VAL A 418 -17.64 14.63 -8.70
CA VAL A 418 -18.32 15.18 -9.88
C VAL A 418 -18.39 14.14 -10.99
N VAL A 419 -17.27 13.46 -11.28
CA VAL A 419 -17.24 12.33 -12.22
C VAL A 419 -18.22 11.26 -11.77
N LYS A 420 -18.19 10.88 -10.50
CA LYS A 420 -19.07 9.84 -9.95
C LYS A 420 -20.55 10.23 -10.02
N GLU A 421 -20.85 11.50 -9.78
CA GLU A 421 -22.20 12.01 -9.83
C GLU A 421 -22.73 12.18 -11.25
N HIS A 422 -21.89 12.38 -12.27
CA HIS A 422 -22.37 12.70 -13.62
C HIS A 422 -21.97 11.72 -14.72
N PHE A 423 -20.88 10.97 -14.61
CA PHE A 423 -20.36 10.15 -15.70
C PHE A 423 -20.24 8.68 -15.32
N TYR A 424 -20.50 7.78 -16.28
CA TYR A 424 -20.11 6.38 -16.19
C TYR A 424 -19.97 5.76 -17.58
N HIS A 425 -18.94 4.94 -17.76
CA HIS A 425 -18.72 4.10 -18.94
C HIS A 425 -18.64 2.62 -18.51
N PRO A 426 -19.17 1.64 -19.27
CA PRO A 426 -19.11 0.22 -18.89
C PRO A 426 -17.70 -0.29 -18.55
N ALA A 427 -16.71 0.09 -19.34
CA ALA A 427 -15.28 -0.25 -19.13
C ALA A 427 -14.64 0.33 -17.84
N MET A 428 -15.34 1.21 -17.13
CA MET A 428 -14.91 1.65 -15.79
C MET A 428 -15.10 0.54 -14.74
N GLU A 429 -15.91 -0.49 -15.02
CA GLU A 429 -16.07 -1.69 -14.18
C GLU A 429 -16.43 -1.40 -12.71
N GLY A 430 -17.23 -0.35 -12.48
CA GLY A 430 -17.60 0.09 -11.14
C GLY A 430 -16.49 0.83 -10.37
N SER A 431 -15.37 1.15 -11.00
CA SER A 431 -14.31 2.00 -10.44
C SER A 431 -14.41 3.42 -10.99
N PHE A 432 -14.14 4.39 -10.13
CA PHE A 432 -14.05 5.81 -10.49
C PHE A 432 -12.64 6.33 -10.30
N SER A 433 -11.63 5.46 -10.24
CA SER A 433 -10.23 5.94 -10.21
C SER A 433 -9.88 6.63 -11.52
N ILE A 434 -8.95 7.59 -11.46
CA ILE A 434 -8.46 8.30 -12.65
C ILE A 434 -7.95 7.33 -13.72
N LYS A 435 -7.27 6.25 -13.31
CA LYS A 435 -6.77 5.16 -14.19
C LYS A 435 -7.87 4.38 -14.92
N LYS A 436 -9.12 4.40 -14.43
CA LYS A 436 -10.28 3.75 -15.08
C LYS A 436 -11.15 4.75 -15.85
N VAL A 437 -11.12 6.03 -15.47
CA VAL A 437 -11.85 7.11 -16.14
C VAL A 437 -11.10 7.62 -17.35
N LEU A 438 -9.79 7.87 -17.25
CA LEU A 438 -9.00 8.48 -18.31
C LEU A 438 -9.06 7.69 -19.62
N PRO A 439 -8.88 6.36 -19.65
CA PRO A 439 -8.88 5.61 -20.93
C PRO A 439 -10.21 5.67 -21.69
N VAL A 440 -11.33 5.91 -21.00
CA VAL A 440 -12.66 5.97 -21.63
C VAL A 440 -13.03 7.37 -22.14
N ILE A 441 -12.39 8.43 -21.62
CA ILE A 441 -12.59 9.80 -22.08
C ILE A 441 -11.48 10.24 -23.05
N ALA A 442 -10.29 9.69 -22.88
CA ALA A 442 -9.08 10.03 -23.61
C ALA A 442 -8.28 8.78 -24.04
N PRO A 443 -8.83 7.92 -24.94
CA PRO A 443 -8.22 6.64 -25.29
C PRO A 443 -6.88 6.75 -26.02
N ASP A 444 -6.58 7.89 -26.62
CA ASP A 444 -5.30 8.22 -27.28
C ASP A 444 -4.25 8.76 -26.29
N LEU A 445 -4.63 9.05 -25.05
CA LEU A 445 -3.70 9.24 -23.95
C LEU A 445 -3.36 7.87 -23.36
N ASN A 446 -2.45 7.17 -24.03
CA ASN A 446 -1.76 6.08 -23.37
C ASN A 446 -0.80 6.69 -22.36
N TYR A 447 -0.90 6.27 -21.10
CA TYR A 447 0.22 6.44 -20.17
C TYR A 447 1.45 5.87 -20.88
N VAL A 448 2.51 6.66 -21.01
CA VAL A 448 3.80 6.07 -21.38
C VAL A 448 4.06 5.00 -20.34
N GLU A 449 4.28 3.77 -20.79
CA GLU A 449 4.75 2.70 -19.93
C GLU A 449 6.15 3.10 -19.44
N LEU A 450 6.19 3.85 -18.35
CA LEU A 450 7.41 4.16 -17.63
C LEU A 450 7.76 2.88 -16.87
N ASP A 451 8.68 2.06 -17.37
CA ASP A 451 8.96 0.70 -16.84
C ASP A 451 8.88 0.57 -15.31
N GLU A 452 9.47 1.51 -14.56
CA GLU A 452 9.59 1.42 -13.09
C GLU A 452 8.75 2.42 -12.27
N VAL A 453 8.13 3.42 -12.89
CA VAL A 453 7.33 4.46 -12.20
C VAL A 453 5.94 4.53 -12.83
N GLN A 454 5.11 3.53 -12.52
CA GLN A 454 3.75 3.36 -13.09
C GLN A 454 2.64 3.64 -12.06
N ASP A 455 3.01 3.73 -10.79
CA ASP A 455 2.14 4.04 -9.68
C ASP A 455 2.91 4.67 -8.51
N GLY A 456 2.20 5.09 -7.47
CA GLY A 456 2.80 5.69 -6.29
C GLY A 456 3.79 4.77 -5.57
N THR A 457 3.65 3.44 -5.65
CA THR A 457 4.63 2.53 -5.04
C THR A 457 5.94 2.56 -5.83
N GLY A 458 5.86 2.52 -7.17
CA GLY A 458 7.01 2.71 -8.05
C GLY A 458 7.70 4.06 -7.82
N ALA A 459 6.92 5.14 -7.67
CA ALA A 459 7.44 6.47 -7.36
C ALA A 459 8.21 6.50 -6.02
N GLN A 460 7.66 5.88 -4.97
CA GLN A 460 8.35 5.74 -3.68
C GLN A 460 9.65 4.93 -3.79
N VAL A 461 9.65 3.81 -4.52
CA VAL A 461 10.86 2.98 -4.71
C VAL A 461 11.94 3.79 -5.47
N ALA A 462 11.56 4.48 -6.53
CA ALA A 462 12.46 5.35 -7.29
C ALA A 462 13.02 6.50 -6.43
N TYR A 463 12.19 7.08 -5.55
CA TYR A 463 12.61 8.10 -4.59
C TYR A 463 13.66 7.56 -3.60
N LEU A 464 13.40 6.39 -3.01
CA LEU A 464 14.31 5.76 -2.05
C LEU A 464 15.67 5.45 -2.68
N GLN A 465 15.66 4.88 -3.89
CA GLN A 465 16.89 4.62 -4.65
C GLN A 465 17.64 5.94 -4.89
N SER A 466 16.94 6.94 -5.42
CA SER A 466 17.54 8.24 -5.77
C SER A 466 18.16 8.97 -4.59
N CYS A 467 17.59 8.83 -3.40
CA CYS A 467 18.03 9.53 -2.20
C CYS A 467 19.02 8.74 -1.35
N PHE A 468 18.89 7.42 -1.28
CA PHE A 468 19.53 6.63 -0.23
C PHE A 468 20.34 5.43 -0.72
N ASP A 469 20.32 5.11 -2.02
CA ASP A 469 21.20 4.10 -2.57
C ASP A 469 22.58 4.72 -2.90
N ALA A 470 23.59 4.34 -2.12
CA ALA A 470 24.95 4.84 -2.25
C ALA A 470 25.66 4.34 -3.53
N GLU A 471 25.18 3.25 -4.14
CA GLU A 471 25.75 2.66 -5.34
C GLU A 471 25.09 3.19 -6.63
N LEU A 472 24.07 4.06 -6.50
CA LEU A 472 23.32 4.58 -7.62
C LEU A 472 24.18 5.49 -8.50
N THR A 473 24.30 5.13 -9.78
CA THR A 473 25.06 5.95 -10.73
C THR A 473 24.37 7.30 -11.02
N PRO A 474 25.12 8.39 -11.30
CA PRO A 474 24.52 9.67 -11.67
C PRO A 474 23.60 9.60 -12.88
N ARG A 475 23.96 8.76 -13.87
CA ARG A 475 23.11 8.49 -15.04
C ARG A 475 21.77 7.91 -14.62
N ARG A 476 21.79 6.88 -13.75
CA ARG A 476 20.57 6.24 -13.27
C ARG A 476 19.70 7.21 -12.46
N LYS A 477 20.31 8.03 -11.60
CA LYS A 477 19.59 9.07 -10.85
C LYS A 477 18.91 10.08 -11.78
N ALA A 478 19.56 10.47 -12.88
CA ALA A 478 18.96 11.35 -13.88
C ALA A 478 17.79 10.71 -14.64
N GLU A 479 17.87 9.41 -14.92
CA GLU A 479 16.77 8.63 -15.52
C GLU A 479 15.57 8.56 -14.59
N LEU A 480 15.76 8.18 -13.31
CA LEU A 480 14.71 8.16 -12.30
C LEU A 480 14.06 9.54 -12.11
N ARG A 481 14.89 10.60 -12.07
CA ARG A 481 14.40 11.98 -11.98
C ARG A 481 13.44 12.33 -13.12
N ARG A 482 13.79 11.98 -14.36
CA ARG A 482 12.96 12.25 -15.54
C ARG A 482 11.65 11.46 -15.48
N ASN A 483 11.72 10.19 -15.09
CA ASN A 483 10.54 9.33 -15.00
C ASN A 483 9.57 9.81 -13.91
N LEU A 484 10.08 10.19 -12.73
CA LEU A 484 9.28 10.78 -11.65
C LEU A 484 8.55 12.04 -12.10
N LEU A 485 9.26 12.98 -12.75
CA LEU A 485 8.64 14.20 -13.27
C LEU A 485 7.55 13.90 -14.30
N ALA A 486 7.85 13.02 -15.27
CA ALA A 486 6.91 12.68 -16.33
C ALA A 486 5.64 12.03 -15.77
N TYR A 487 5.78 11.08 -14.85
CA TYR A 487 4.65 10.40 -14.20
C TYR A 487 3.71 11.40 -13.49
N CYS A 488 4.25 12.28 -12.63
CA CYS A 488 3.43 13.24 -11.88
C CYS A 488 2.80 14.32 -12.78
N GLU A 489 3.49 14.71 -13.87
CA GLU A 489 2.93 15.59 -14.91
C GLU A 489 1.74 14.93 -15.63
N GLN A 490 1.81 13.63 -15.92
CA GLN A 490 0.72 12.88 -16.55
C GLN A 490 -0.55 12.88 -15.68
N ASP A 491 -0.41 12.73 -14.36
CA ASP A 491 -1.58 12.69 -13.46
C ASP A 491 -2.32 14.03 -13.39
N THR A 492 -1.61 15.16 -13.36
CA THR A 492 -2.28 16.46 -13.43
C THR A 492 -2.85 16.77 -14.82
N TRP A 493 -2.20 16.31 -15.91
CA TRP A 493 -2.79 16.42 -17.25
C TRP A 493 -4.08 15.60 -17.37
N ALA A 494 -4.12 14.41 -16.78
CA ALA A 494 -5.34 13.60 -16.74
C ALA A 494 -6.50 14.35 -16.05
N MET A 495 -6.22 15.15 -15.03
CA MET A 495 -7.24 16.01 -14.39
C MET A 495 -7.73 17.13 -15.31
N VAL A 496 -6.83 17.74 -16.11
CA VAL A 496 -7.21 18.73 -17.14
C VAL A 496 -8.20 18.12 -18.13
N GLU A 497 -7.88 16.93 -18.64
CA GLU A 497 -8.72 16.20 -19.60
C GLU A 497 -10.09 15.86 -19.02
N ILE A 498 -10.13 15.42 -17.76
CA ILE A 498 -11.39 15.20 -17.04
C ILE A 498 -12.18 16.50 -16.91
N GLY A 499 -11.53 17.61 -16.55
CA GLY A 499 -12.17 18.91 -16.43
C GLY A 499 -12.84 19.35 -17.73
N TYR A 500 -12.12 19.26 -18.85
CA TYR A 500 -12.64 19.60 -20.17
C TYR A 500 -13.76 18.68 -20.65
N PHE A 501 -13.62 17.37 -20.39
CA PHE A 501 -14.65 16.38 -20.66
C PHE A 501 -15.95 16.71 -19.90
N LEU A 502 -15.84 17.04 -18.60
CA LEU A 502 -16.98 17.42 -17.77
C LEU A 502 -17.62 18.74 -18.23
N GLU A 503 -16.85 19.67 -18.77
CA GLU A 503 -17.37 20.90 -19.40
C GLU A 503 -18.07 20.68 -20.74
N GLY A 504 -17.94 19.50 -21.35
CA GLY A 504 -18.41 19.23 -22.72
C GLY A 504 -17.59 19.96 -23.79
N LYS A 505 -16.35 20.35 -23.47
CA LYS A 505 -15.42 21.01 -24.42
C LYS A 505 -14.51 19.97 -25.09
N GLY A 506 -14.07 20.29 -26.31
CA GLY A 506 -12.99 19.56 -26.96
C GLY A 506 -11.67 19.76 -26.22
N ARG A 507 -10.80 18.76 -26.26
CA ARG A 507 -9.54 18.75 -25.51
C ARG A 507 -8.64 19.94 -25.85
N PRO A 508 -7.84 20.44 -24.90
CA PRO A 508 -6.86 21.48 -25.18
C PRO A 508 -5.73 20.91 -26.07
N THR A 509 -5.59 21.42 -27.29
CA THR A 509 -4.68 20.88 -28.32
C THR A 509 -3.24 21.37 -28.26
N GLU A 510 -2.94 22.47 -27.55
CA GLU A 510 -1.64 23.17 -27.68
C GLU A 510 -0.54 22.76 -26.69
N LEU A 511 -0.83 21.93 -25.67
CA LEU A 511 0.11 21.67 -24.58
C LEU A 511 0.16 20.20 -24.15
N ARG A 512 0.07 19.27 -25.10
CA ARG A 512 0.38 17.86 -24.82
C ARG A 512 1.83 17.80 -24.30
N PRO A 513 2.07 17.34 -23.07
CA PRO A 513 3.43 17.20 -22.54
C PRO A 513 4.32 16.46 -23.53
N PRO A 514 5.63 16.77 -23.63
CA PRO A 514 6.55 16.01 -24.47
C PRO A 514 6.49 14.50 -24.16
N SER A 515 6.17 14.15 -22.90
CA SER A 515 5.93 12.78 -22.42
C SER A 515 4.68 12.11 -22.98
N PHE A 516 3.88 12.77 -23.81
CA PHE A 516 2.74 12.19 -24.51
C PHE A 516 2.83 12.37 -26.04
N GLN A 517 3.90 12.98 -26.56
CA GLN A 517 4.11 13.06 -28.01
C GLN A 517 4.66 11.71 -28.49
N VAL A 518 3.87 10.99 -29.30
CA VAL A 518 4.24 9.72 -29.95
C VAL A 518 5.31 9.95 -31.00
#